data_AF-A0A1Y5RNJ7-F1
#
_entry.id   AF-A0A1Y5RNJ7-F1
#
_cell.length_a   1.000
_cell.length_b   1.000
_cell.length_c   1.000
_cell.angle_alpha   90.00
_cell.angle_beta   90.00
_cell.angle_gamma   90.00
#
_symmetry.space_group_name_H-M   'P 1'
#
loop_
_entity.id
_entity.type
_entity.pdbx_description
1 polymer ?
#
loop_
_entity_poly.entity_id
_entity_poly.type
_entity_poly.pdbx_seq_one_letter_code
_entity_poly.pdbx_strand_id
1 'polypeptide(L)'
;MVALRKAVGRDVAEVRGIAERAFEVHVPEIGRRPAPMDADYAGAVARGEVILASSPGIDGFAVSRVEGARVLLETVRYRRRPRDGA
;
A
#
# COMPACT_ATOMS: atom_id res chain seq x y z
N MET A 1 -18.10 -0.76 7.06
CA MET A 1 -17.92 0.22 5.99
C MET A 1 -16.43 0.52 5.86
N VAL A 2 -15.88 0.58 4.65
CA VAL A 2 -14.47 0.92 4.41
C VAL A 2 -14.36 2.44 4.23
N ALA A 3 -13.44 3.08 4.96
CA ALA A 3 -13.15 4.50 4.83
C ALA A 3 -11.78 4.72 4.17
N LEU A 4 -11.69 5.72 3.29
CA LEU A 4 -10.40 6.17 2.75
C LEU A 4 -9.84 7.28 3.65
N ARG A 5 -8.60 7.13 4.11
CA ARG A 5 -7.92 8.14 4.92
C ARG A 5 -6.45 8.25 4.55
N LYS A 6 -5.82 9.39 4.82
CA LYS A 6 -4.36 9.49 4.78
C LYS A 6 -3.75 8.60 5.86
N ALA A 7 -2.64 7.96 5.53
CA ALA A 7 -1.82 7.26 6.50
C ALA A 7 -1.14 8.26 7.45
N VAL A 8 -0.85 7.81 8.65
CA VAL A 8 -0.05 8.53 9.65
C VAL A 8 1.11 7.65 10.11
N GLY A 9 2.08 8.22 10.84
CA GLY A 9 3.32 7.52 11.18
C GLY A 9 3.15 6.12 11.81
N ARG A 10 2.08 5.92 12.60
CA ARG A 10 1.77 4.61 13.22
C ARG A 10 1.39 3.52 12.21
N ASP A 11 0.95 3.89 11.01
CA ASP A 11 0.51 2.95 9.99
C ASP A 11 1.69 2.37 9.16
N VAL A 12 2.89 2.96 9.28
CA VAL A 12 4.04 2.63 8.42
C VAL A 12 4.43 1.15 8.49
N ALA A 13 4.44 0.57 9.69
CA ALA A 13 4.80 -0.83 9.88
C ALA A 13 3.80 -1.78 9.19
N GLU A 14 2.50 -1.49 9.29
CA GLU A 14 1.45 -2.29 8.66
C GLU A 14 1.47 -2.15 7.14
N VAL A 15 1.66 -0.94 6.61
CA VAL A 15 1.83 -0.69 5.16
C VAL A 15 3.01 -1.46 4.59
N ARG A 16 4.18 -1.44 5.26
CA ARG A 16 5.36 -2.22 4.87
C ARG A 16 5.04 -3.72 4.83
N GLY A 17 4.42 -4.25 5.87
CA GLY A 17 4.05 -5.67 5.92
C GLY A 17 3.06 -6.08 4.83
N ILE A 18 2.13 -5.19 4.45
CA ILE A 18 1.23 -5.44 3.30
C ILE A 18 2.05 -5.45 2.00
N ALA A 19 2.96 -4.50 1.79
CA ALA A 19 3.81 -4.45 0.62
C ALA A 19 4.68 -5.71 0.50
N GLU A 20 5.33 -6.14 1.59
CA GLU A 20 6.16 -7.35 1.61
C GLU A 20 5.35 -8.58 1.19
N ARG A 21 4.23 -8.87 1.86
CA ARG A 21 3.39 -10.04 1.53
C ARG A 21 2.82 -9.99 0.10
N ALA A 22 2.49 -8.79 -0.37
CA ALA A 22 1.89 -8.63 -1.69
C ALA A 22 2.89 -8.80 -2.84
N PHE A 23 4.17 -8.52 -2.60
CA PHE A 23 5.22 -8.56 -3.61
C PHE A 23 6.17 -9.75 -3.48
N GLU A 24 6.18 -10.45 -2.34
CA GLU A 24 6.99 -11.66 -2.10
C GLU A 24 6.79 -12.72 -3.19
N VAL A 25 5.56 -12.90 -3.66
CA VAL A 25 5.20 -13.85 -4.74
C VAL A 25 5.94 -13.60 -6.05
N HIS A 26 6.44 -12.39 -6.28
CA HIS A 26 7.16 -12.03 -7.50
C HIS A 26 8.68 -12.17 -7.36
N VAL A 27 9.22 -12.37 -6.15
CA VAL A 27 10.66 -12.49 -5.93
C VAL A 27 11.27 -13.67 -6.72
N PRO A 28 10.67 -14.87 -6.75
CA PRO A 28 11.22 -15.99 -7.51
C PRO A 28 11.29 -15.73 -9.02
N GLU A 29 10.31 -15.00 -9.57
CA GLU A 29 10.22 -14.69 -10.99
C GLU A 29 11.20 -13.58 -11.39
N ILE A 30 11.33 -12.56 -10.55
CA ILE A 30 12.17 -11.38 -10.81
C ILE A 30 13.64 -11.64 -10.45
N GLY A 31 13.90 -12.62 -9.58
CA GLY A 31 15.24 -12.96 -9.08
C GLY A 31 15.83 -11.92 -8.09
N ARG A 32 15.05 -10.90 -7.73
CA ARG A 32 15.40 -9.87 -6.74
C ARG A 32 14.16 -9.29 -6.10
N ARG A 33 14.34 -8.56 -4.99
CA ARG A 33 13.26 -7.82 -4.32
C ARG A 33 12.68 -6.73 -5.23
N PRO A 34 11.35 -6.70 -5.46
CA PRO A 34 10.69 -5.61 -6.17
C PRO A 34 10.80 -4.28 -5.45
N ALA A 35 10.85 -3.17 -6.21
CA ALA A 35 10.98 -1.82 -5.66
C ALA A 35 9.97 -1.47 -4.53
N PRO A 36 8.69 -1.90 -4.57
CA PRO A 36 7.76 -1.61 -3.48
C PRO A 36 8.13 -2.27 -2.14
N MET A 37 8.92 -3.35 -2.12
CA MET A 37 9.36 -3.96 -0.87
C MET A 37 10.43 -3.11 -0.15
N ASP A 38 11.14 -2.26 -0.89
CA ASP A 38 12.26 -1.44 -0.38
C ASP A 38 11.92 0.07 -0.43
N ALA A 39 10.65 0.41 -0.71
CA ALA A 39 10.19 1.80 -0.80
C ALA A 39 10.22 2.53 0.56
N ASP A 40 10.56 3.81 0.55
CA ASP A 40 10.50 4.68 1.74
C ASP A 40 9.05 5.08 2.07
N TYR A 41 8.32 4.12 2.64
CA TYR A 41 6.95 4.36 3.13
C TYR A 41 6.90 5.38 4.27
N ALA A 42 7.96 5.52 5.08
CA ALA A 42 7.97 6.50 6.16
C ALA A 42 7.97 7.93 5.58
N GLY A 43 8.84 8.21 4.61
CA GLY A 43 8.86 9.47 3.89
C GLY A 43 7.58 9.70 3.08
N ALA A 44 7.04 8.68 2.42
CA ALA A 44 5.79 8.81 1.67
C ALA A 44 4.60 9.15 2.60
N VAL A 45 4.53 8.54 3.79
CA VAL A 45 3.53 8.88 4.81
C VAL A 45 3.73 10.31 5.31
N ALA A 46 4.97 10.72 5.59
CA ALA A 46 5.27 12.09 6.03
C ALA A 46 4.87 13.15 4.99
N ARG A 47 4.98 12.83 3.70
CA ARG A 47 4.52 13.69 2.58
C ARG A 47 3.01 13.59 2.31
N GLY A 48 2.28 12.75 3.04
CA GLY A 48 0.85 12.54 2.83
C GLY A 48 0.53 11.83 1.51
N GLU A 49 1.46 11.06 0.96
CA GLU A 49 1.30 10.38 -0.34
C GLU A 49 0.54 9.05 -0.22
N VAL A 50 0.43 8.50 0.99
CA VAL A 50 -0.19 7.20 1.24
C VAL A 50 -1.66 7.35 1.66
N ILE A 51 -2.56 6.70 0.92
CA ILE A 51 -3.99 6.60 1.21
C ILE A 51 -4.30 5.17 1.63
N LEU A 52 -5.03 5.00 2.73
CA LEU A 52 -5.43 3.70 3.28
C LEU A 52 -6.91 3.48 3.09
N ALA A 53 -7.28 2.26 2.72
CA ALA A 53 -8.63 1.73 2.87
C ALA A 53 -8.73 1.05 4.24
N SER A 54 -9.52 1.63 5.15
CA SER A 54 -9.55 1.27 6.57
C SER A 54 -10.93 0.70 6.96
N SER A 55 -10.94 -0.47 7.61
CA SER A 55 -12.10 -1.10 8.25
C SER A 55 -11.65 -2.09 9.34
N PRO A 56 -11.91 -1.76 10.62
CA PRO A 56 -11.01 -1.83 11.80
C PRO A 56 -9.48 -1.93 11.63
N GLY A 57 -8.97 -2.44 10.52
CA GLY A 57 -7.54 -2.45 10.14
C GLY A 57 -7.36 -1.92 8.72
N ILE A 58 -6.19 -2.14 8.12
CA ILE A 58 -5.90 -1.71 6.75
C ILE A 58 -6.28 -2.84 5.77
N ASP A 59 -7.37 -2.64 5.05
CA ASP A 59 -7.81 -3.54 3.98
C ASP A 59 -7.05 -3.28 2.67
N GLY A 60 -6.35 -2.16 2.55
CA GLY A 60 -5.49 -1.85 1.41
C GLY A 60 -4.86 -0.46 1.52
N PHE A 61 -3.91 -0.19 0.64
CA PHE A 61 -3.30 1.13 0.51
C PHE A 61 -2.95 1.48 -0.94
N ALA A 62 -2.80 2.77 -1.19
CA ALA A 62 -2.23 3.30 -2.41
C ALA A 62 -1.16 4.35 -2.08
N VAL A 63 -0.09 4.39 -2.88
CA VAL A 63 0.88 5.49 -2.90
C VAL A 63 0.57 6.36 -4.12
N SER A 64 0.33 7.63 -3.87
CA SER A 64 -0.10 8.60 -4.87
C SER A 64 0.68 9.91 -4.75
N ARG A 65 1.15 10.45 -5.87
CA ARG A 65 1.79 11.77 -5.94
C ARG A 65 1.08 12.65 -6.95
N VAL A 66 0.85 13.91 -6.58
CA VAL A 66 0.32 14.91 -7.51
C VAL A 66 1.50 15.53 -8.25
N GLU A 67 1.51 15.39 -9.57
CA GLU A 67 2.53 15.93 -10.47
C GLU A 67 1.88 16.93 -11.43
N GLY A 68 1.81 18.19 -11.00
CA GLY A 68 1.10 19.24 -11.73
C GLY A 68 -0.39 18.92 -11.87
N ALA A 69 -0.86 18.75 -13.11
CA ALA A 69 -2.25 18.39 -13.43
C ALA A 69 -2.51 16.87 -13.50
N ARG A 70 -1.55 16.04 -13.05
CA ARG A 70 -1.61 14.58 -13.10
C ARG A 70 -1.46 13.98 -11.70
N VAL A 71 -1.93 12.76 -11.53
CA VAL A 71 -1.67 11.95 -10.34
C VAL A 71 -0.95 10.69 -10.76
N LEU A 72 0.25 10.47 -10.22
CA LEU A 72 0.97 9.22 -10.34
C LEU A 72 0.48 8.26 -9.25
N LEU A 73 0.08 7.06 -9.64
CA LEU A 73 -0.19 5.95 -8.73
C LEU A 73 0.97 4.95 -8.81
N GLU A 74 1.85 4.94 -7.82
CA GLU A 74 3.02 4.08 -7.83
C GLU A 74 2.72 2.66 -7.35
N THR A 75 1.83 2.53 -6.38
CA THR A 75 1.47 1.23 -5.80
C THR A 75 0.02 1.28 -5.38
N VAL A 76 -0.74 0.25 -5.73
CA VAL A 76 -2.09 0.01 -5.22
C VAL A 76 -2.16 -1.44 -4.80
N ARG A 77 -2.47 -1.69 -3.53
CA ARG A 77 -2.60 -3.04 -2.96
C ARG A 77 -3.81 -3.11 -2.07
N TYR A 78 -4.51 -4.24 -2.14
CA TYR A 78 -5.67 -4.52 -1.31
C TYR A 78 -5.67 -6.00 -0.92
N ARG A 79 -6.22 -6.29 0.24
CA ARG A 79 -6.52 -7.64 0.66
C ARG A 79 -7.76 -8.11 -0.11
N ARG A 80 -7.65 -9.24 -0.80
CA ARG A 80 -8.82 -9.92 -1.35
C ARG A 80 -9.60 -10.51 -0.18
N ARG A 81 -10.83 -10.04 0.07
CA ARG A 81 -11.76 -10.79 0.93
C ARG A 81 -12.33 -11.97 0.15
N PRO A 82 -12.58 -13.12 0.80
CA PRO A 82 -13.46 -14.13 0.25
C PRO A 82 -14.81 -13.50 -0.10
N ARG A 83 -15.43 -13.92 -1.20
CA ARG A 83 -16.85 -13.64 -1.37
C ARG A 83 -17.60 -14.49 -0.35
N ASP A 84 -18.54 -13.90 0.38
CA ASP A 84 -19.45 -14.67 1.21
C ASP A 84 -20.20 -15.68 0.31
N GLY A 85 -20.10 -16.98 0.64
CA GLY A 85 -20.81 -18.06 -0.05
C GLY A 85 -20.06 -18.84 -1.14
N ALA A 86 -18.78 -19.18 -0.92
CA ALA A 86 -18.06 -20.19 -1.71
C ALA A 86 -17.70 -21.41 -0.85
#